data_AF-A0AAV8XBI1-F1
#
_entry.id   AF-A0AAV8XBI1-F1
#
_cell.length_a   1.000
_cell.length_b   1.000
_cell.length_c   1.000
_cell.angle_alpha   90.00
_cell.angle_beta   90.00
_cell.angle_gamma   90.00
#
_symmetry.space_group_name_H-M   'P 1'
#
loop_
_entity.id
_entity.type
_entity.pdbx_description
1 polymer ?
#
loop_
_entity_poly.entity_id
_entity_poly.type
_entity_poly.pdbx_seq_one_letter_code
_entity_poly.pdbx_strand_id
1 'polypeptide(L)'
;MDRFTIEQRWEILKNYFQSECCVAETVRKLRTIFGRNEAPSAPGVRKFLRKVRETGMLMDNRSHPRARPVRTAEKIAVVAQSVCTSLRRILHKDLGLFAYKLQLTQE
;
A
#
# COMPACT_ATOMS: atom_id res chain seq x y z
N MET A 1 3.26 8.74 -12.92
CA MET A 1 3.43 7.35 -13.42
C MET A 1 2.26 7.11 -14.34
N ASP A 2 2.51 6.69 -15.57
CA ASP A 2 1.46 6.25 -16.49
C ASP A 2 0.68 5.14 -15.77
N ARG A 3 -0.57 5.44 -15.39
CA ARG A 3 -1.43 4.48 -14.68
C ARG A 3 -1.97 3.51 -15.73
N PHE A 4 -1.16 2.53 -16.10
CA PHE A 4 -1.64 1.43 -16.93
C PHE A 4 -2.71 0.65 -16.16
N THR A 5 -3.84 0.39 -16.80
CA THR A 5 -4.84 -0.54 -16.30
C THR A 5 -4.26 -1.95 -16.22
N ILE A 6 -4.88 -2.85 -15.47
CA ILE A 6 -4.40 -4.24 -15.34
C ILE A 6 -4.38 -4.93 -16.71
N GLU A 7 -5.40 -4.70 -17.52
CA GLU A 7 -5.52 -5.25 -18.88
C GLU A 7 -4.39 -4.75 -19.78
N GLN A 8 -4.12 -3.44 -19.77
CA GLN A 8 -3.01 -2.85 -20.51
C GLN A 8 -1.66 -3.47 -20.13
N ARG A 9 -1.42 -3.71 -18.84
CA ARG A 9 -0.19 -4.35 -18.36
C ARG A 9 -0.03 -5.77 -18.88
N TRP A 10 -1.11 -6.53 -18.90
CA TRP A 10 -1.11 -7.89 -19.44
C TRP A 10 -0.81 -7.90 -20.94
N GLU A 11 -1.43 -7.00 -21.70
CA GLU A 11 -1.19 -6.91 -23.14
C GLU A 11 0.23 -6.45 -23.46
N ILE A 12 0.81 -5.51 -22.70
CA ILE A 12 2.21 -5.14 -22.81
C ILE A 12 3.11 -6.36 -22.63
N LEU A 13 2.83 -7.19 -21.62
CA LEU A 13 3.62 -8.38 -21.34
C LEU A 13 3.52 -9.41 -22.48
N LYS A 14 2.30 -9.69 -22.95
CA LYS A 14 2.03 -10.62 -24.06
C LYS A 14 2.77 -10.20 -25.32
N ASN A 15 2.65 -8.93 -25.71
CA ASN A 15 3.34 -8.39 -26.87
C ASN A 15 4.86 -8.39 -26.71
N TYR A 16 5.36 -8.14 -25.50
CA TYR A 16 6.81 -8.15 -25.22
C TYR A 16 7.43 -9.53 -25.44
N PHE A 17 6.80 -10.60 -24.94
CA PHE A 17 7.26 -11.97 -25.17
C PHE A 17 7.13 -12.40 -26.63
N GLN A 18 6.07 -11.98 -27.32
CA GLN A 18 5.90 -12.23 -28.76
C GLN A 18 6.86 -11.42 -29.66
N SER A 19 7.58 -10.44 -29.11
CA SER A 19 8.50 -9.58 -29.86
C SER A 19 9.97 -9.87 -29.51
N GLU A 20 10.26 -11.07 -29.00
CA GLU A 20 11.61 -11.51 -28.62
C GLU A 20 12.32 -10.51 -27.68
N CYS A 21 11.56 -9.89 -26.77
CA CYS A 21 12.07 -8.88 -25.83
C CYS A 21 12.49 -7.53 -26.46
N CYS A 22 12.14 -7.25 -27.72
CA CYS A 22 12.39 -5.94 -28.31
C CYS A 22 11.33 -4.90 -27.89
N VAL A 23 11.74 -3.92 -27.07
CA VAL A 23 10.87 -2.85 -26.57
C VAL A 23 10.32 -1.97 -27.71
N ALA A 24 11.12 -1.70 -28.75
CA ALA A 24 10.71 -0.86 -29.86
C ALA A 24 9.57 -1.49 -30.66
N GLU A 25 9.69 -2.79 -30.96
CA GLU A 25 8.65 -3.58 -31.63
C GLU A 25 7.39 -3.71 -30.78
N THR A 26 7.57 -3.89 -29.47
CA THR A 26 6.43 -3.94 -28.53
C THR A 26 5.64 -2.63 -28.57
N VAL A 27 6.32 -1.47 -28.51
CA VAL A 27 5.65 -0.17 -28.58
C VAL A 27 4.99 0.08 -29.94
N ARG A 28 5.57 -0.41 -31.05
CA ARG A 28 4.95 -0.33 -32.38
C ARG A 28 3.64 -1.12 -32.43
N LYS A 29 3.64 -2.36 -31.95
CA LYS A 29 2.43 -3.20 -31.86
C LYS A 29 1.39 -2.62 -30.89
N LEU A 30 1.84 -2.06 -29.77
CA LEU A 30 0.93 -1.40 -28.81
C LEU A 30 0.28 -0.15 -29.42
N ARG A 31 0.98 0.58 -30.29
CA ARG A 31 0.40 1.72 -31.03
C ARG A 31 -0.66 1.32 -32.05
N THR A 32 -0.56 0.12 -32.63
CA THR A 32 -1.59 -0.40 -33.53
C THR A 32 -2.82 -0.91 -32.77
N ILE A 33 -2.64 -1.44 -31.55
CA ILE A 33 -3.73 -2.01 -30.73
C ILE A 33 -4.48 -0.91 -29.95
N PHE A 34 -3.76 -0.06 -29.22
CA PHE A 34 -4.35 0.98 -28.36
C PHE A 34 -4.55 2.33 -29.07
N GLY A 35 -3.99 2.51 -30.26
CA GLY A 35 -3.96 3.80 -30.94
C GLY A 35 -2.87 4.75 -30.44
N ARG A 36 -2.62 5.81 -31.20
CA ARG A 36 -1.42 6.66 -31.03
C ARG A 36 -1.32 7.38 -29.68
N ASN A 37 -2.46 7.79 -29.11
CA ASN A 37 -2.51 8.63 -27.91
C ASN A 37 -2.61 7.82 -26.60
N GLU A 38 -3.13 6.60 -26.66
CA GLU A 38 -3.31 5.73 -25.49
C GLU A 38 -2.16 4.71 -25.34
N ALA A 39 -1.33 4.57 -26.38
CA ALA A 39 -0.21 3.64 -26.36
C ALA A 39 0.86 4.02 -25.31
N PRO A 40 1.36 3.03 -24.56
CA PRO A 40 2.46 3.22 -23.62
C PRO A 40 3.70 3.84 -24.27
N SER A 41 4.28 4.83 -23.61
CA SER A 41 5.55 5.39 -24.02
C SER A 41 6.68 4.35 -23.86
N ALA A 42 7.68 4.36 -24.75
CA ALA A 42 8.84 3.48 -24.63
C ALA A 42 9.56 3.53 -23.26
N PRO A 43 9.79 4.70 -22.63
CA PRO A 43 10.32 4.73 -21.27
C PRO A 43 9.35 4.16 -20.23
N GLY A 44 8.03 4.34 -20.41
CA GLY A 44 6.99 3.73 -19.58
C GLY A 44 7.05 2.20 -19.61
N VAL A 45 7.13 1.62 -20.81
CA VAL A 45 7.27 0.16 -21.01
C VAL A 45 8.56 -0.36 -20.37
N ARG A 46 9.72 0.30 -20.58
CA ARG A 46 10.98 -0.11 -19.93
C ARG A 46 10.88 -0.09 -18.41
N LYS A 47 10.31 0.97 -17.84
CA LYS A 47 10.16 1.11 -16.39
C LYS A 47 9.22 0.04 -15.82
N PHE A 48 8.14 -0.26 -16.54
CA PHE A 48 7.21 -1.33 -16.18
C PHE A 48 7.88 -2.70 -16.22
N LEU A 49 8.55 -3.06 -17.32
CA LEU A 49 9.24 -4.34 -17.45
C LEU A 49 10.34 -4.53 -16.41
N ARG A 50 11.10 -3.46 -16.08
CA ARG A 50 12.07 -3.50 -14.98
C ARG A 50 11.41 -3.85 -13.65
N LYS A 51 10.28 -3.22 -13.33
CA LYS A 51 9.51 -3.51 -12.12
C LYS A 51 8.98 -4.95 -12.10
N VAL A 52 8.48 -5.44 -13.23
CA VAL A 52 8.03 -6.83 -13.35
C VAL A 52 9.19 -7.80 -13.12
N ARG A 53 10.38 -7.50 -13.67
CA ARG A 53 11.57 -8.34 -13.48
C ARG A 53 12.08 -8.33 -12.04
N GLU A 54 12.06 -7.19 -11.37
CA GLU A 54 12.58 -7.02 -10.01
C GLU A 54 11.62 -7.52 -8.93
N THR A 55 10.32 -7.23 -9.06
CA THR A 55 9.31 -7.52 -8.02
C THR A 55 8.44 -8.73 -8.36
N GLY A 56 8.38 -9.15 -9.63
CA GLY A 56 7.43 -10.19 -10.09
C GLY A 56 5.96 -9.74 -10.08
N MET A 57 5.69 -8.48 -9.74
CA MET A 57 4.33 -7.96 -9.59
C MET A 57 3.90 -7.15 -10.81
N LEU A 58 2.73 -7.50 -11.34
CA LEU A 58 2.06 -6.73 -12.40
C LEU A 58 1.38 -5.48 -11.83
N MET A 59 0.94 -5.51 -10.57
CA MET A 59 0.24 -4.38 -9.94
C MET A 59 1.22 -3.33 -9.39
N ASP A 60 0.72 -2.10 -9.24
CA ASP A 60 1.47 -1.10 -8.51
C ASP A 60 1.43 -1.39 -7.02
N ASN A 61 2.61 -1.39 -6.38
CA ASN A 61 2.68 -1.37 -4.92
C ASN A 61 1.74 -0.30 -4.40
N ARG A 62 0.83 -0.73 -3.51
CA ARG A 62 -0.04 0.18 -2.80
C ARG A 62 0.85 1.27 -2.21
N SER A 63 0.59 2.52 -2.60
CA SER A 63 1.28 3.68 -2.03
C SER A 63 1.24 3.50 -0.53
N HIS A 64 2.42 3.43 0.09
CA HIS A 64 2.47 3.25 1.53
C HIS A 64 1.70 4.41 2.17
N PRO A 65 0.78 4.13 3.11
CA PRO A 65 0.12 5.21 3.82
C PRO A 65 1.20 6.07 4.47
N ARG A 66 1.04 7.40 4.39
CA ARG A 66 1.97 8.33 5.03
C ARG A 66 2.11 7.92 6.50
N ALA A 67 3.35 7.66 6.93
CA ALA A 67 3.63 7.31 8.33
C ALA A 67 3.08 8.43 9.23
N ARG A 68 2.29 8.07 10.24
CA ARG A 68 1.75 9.04 11.22
C ARG A 68 2.77 9.18 12.35
N PRO A 69 3.54 10.28 12.43
CA PRO A 69 4.67 10.41 13.38
C PRO A 69 4.24 10.45 14.86
N VAL A 70 2.93 10.66 15.12
CA VAL A 70 2.36 10.73 16.46
C VAL A 70 2.01 9.34 17.03
N ARG A 71 1.64 8.38 16.17
CA ARG A 71 1.17 7.04 16.60
C ARG A 71 2.25 5.98 16.42
N THR A 72 3.47 6.28 16.86
CA THR A 72 4.48 5.24 17.04
C THR A 72 4.07 4.32 18.20
N ALA A 73 4.43 3.05 18.12
CA ALA A 73 4.09 2.05 19.14
C ALA A 73 4.52 2.51 20.56
N GLU A 74 5.68 3.15 20.63
CA GLU A 74 6.23 3.75 21.86
C GLU A 74 5.33 4.83 22.44
N LYS A 75 4.89 5.80 21.62
CA LYS A 75 4.01 6.89 22.09
C LYS A 75 2.64 6.36 22.51
N ILE A 76 2.13 5.34 21.82
CA ILE A 76 0.89 4.66 22.21
C ILE A 76 1.06 3.99 23.58
N ALA A 77 2.19 3.29 23.82
CA ALA A 77 2.47 2.65 25.10
C ALA A 77 2.62 3.68 26.25
N VAL A 78 3.29 4.80 26.02
CA VAL A 78 3.43 5.88 27.01
C VAL A 78 2.06 6.47 27.37
N VAL A 79 1.22 6.76 26.38
CA VAL A 79 -0.13 7.29 26.63
C VAL A 79 -1.00 6.25 27.35
N ALA A 80 -0.94 4.98 26.95
CA ALA A 80 -1.66 3.89 27.63
C ALA A 80 -1.26 3.78 29.11
N GLN A 81 0.03 3.87 29.42
CA GLN A 81 0.52 3.84 30.81
C GLN A 81 0.04 5.06 31.61
N SER A 82 0.05 6.25 31.02
CA SER A 82 -0.47 7.47 31.65
C SER A 82 -1.98 7.36 31.96
N VAL A 83 -2.76 6.84 31.02
CA VAL A 83 -4.20 6.59 31.21
C VAL A 83 -4.44 5.53 32.28
N CYS A 84 -3.73 4.40 32.27
CA CYS A 84 -3.86 3.36 33.29
C CYS A 84 -3.54 3.88 34.71
N THR A 85 -2.48 4.67 34.85
CA THR A 85 -2.08 5.21 36.16
C THR A 85 -3.06 6.26 36.69
N SER A 86 -3.58 7.13 35.83
CA SER A 86 -4.59 8.12 36.20
C SER A 86 -5.93 7.47 36.55
N LEU A 87 -6.42 6.52 35.75
CA LEU A 87 -7.65 5.77 36.05
C LEU A 87 -7.54 5.00 37.37
N ARG A 88 -6.39 4.35 37.64
CA ARG A 88 -6.16 3.67 38.91
C ARG A 88 -6.25 4.63 40.10
N ARG A 89 -5.69 5.84 39.97
CA ARG A 89 -5.77 6.87 41.03
C ARG A 89 -7.22 7.31 41.25
N ILE A 90 -7.94 7.66 40.19
CA ILE A 90 -9.32 8.13 40.28
C ILE A 90 -10.22 7.08 40.91
N LEU A 91 -10.16 5.84 40.41
CA LEU A 91 -10.97 4.74 40.93
C LEU A 91 -10.69 4.50 42.43
N HIS A 92 -9.41 4.46 42.82
CA HIS A 92 -9.04 3.98 44.14
C HIS A 92 -8.94 5.08 45.21
N LYS A 93 -8.63 6.32 44.83
CA LYS A 93 -8.46 7.46 45.75
C LYS A 93 -9.67 8.38 45.77
N ASP A 94 -10.21 8.72 44.61
CA ASP A 94 -11.29 9.70 44.51
C ASP A 94 -12.65 9.03 44.71
N LEU A 95 -12.84 7.84 44.12
CA LEU A 95 -14.11 7.11 44.13
C LEU A 95 -14.17 5.96 45.15
N GLY A 96 -13.03 5.55 45.73
CA GLY A 96 -12.98 4.40 46.66
C GLY A 96 -13.43 3.06 46.05
N LEU A 97 -13.42 2.97 44.72
CA LEU A 97 -13.77 1.80 43.94
C LEU A 97 -12.55 0.90 43.77
N PHE A 98 -12.68 -0.33 44.25
CA PHE A 98 -11.65 -1.35 44.12
C PHE A 98 -12.04 -2.30 42.99
N ALA A 99 -11.05 -2.83 42.25
CA ALA A 99 -11.28 -3.66 41.07
C ALA A 99 -12.23 -4.87 41.32
N TYR A 100 -12.25 -5.41 42.56
CA TYR A 100 -13.15 -6.50 42.94
C TYR A 100 -14.62 -6.11 43.07
N LYS A 101 -14.94 -4.80 43.11
CA LYS A 101 -16.31 -4.26 43.15
C LYS A 101 -16.84 -3.88 41.76
N LEU A 102 -15.98 -3.86 40.74
CA LEU A 102 -16.37 -3.57 39.36
C LEU A 102 -16.71 -4.88 38.66
N GLN A 103 -17.98 -5.28 38.69
CA GLN A 103 -18.49 -6.32 37.80
C GLN A 103 -18.51 -5.76 36.38
N LEU A 104 -17.54 -6.16 35.55
CA LEU A 104 -17.57 -5.91 34.11
C LEU A 104 -18.59 -6.87 33.48
N THR A 105 -19.81 -6.42 33.27
CA THR A 105 -20.67 -7.00 32.22
C THR A 105 -20.13 -6.51 30.88
N GLN A 106 -19.48 -7.40 30.15
CA GLN A 106 -19.17 -7.19 28.73
C GLN A 106 -20.46 -7.47 27.94
N GLU A 107 -20.93 -6.48 27.17
CA GLU A 107 -21.87 -6.70 26.06
C GLU A 107 -21.13 -7.27 24.84
#